data_AF-A0A8X6HAY1-F1
#
_entry.id   AF-A0A8X6HAY1-F1
#
_cell.length_a   1.000
_cell.length_b   1.000
_cell.length_c   1.000
_cell.angle_alpha   90.00
_cell.angle_beta   90.00
_cell.angle_gamma   90.00
#
_symmetry.space_group_name_H-M   'P 1'
#
loop_
_entity.id
_entity.type
_entity.pdbx_description
1 polymer ?
#
loop_
_entity_poly.entity_id
_entity_poly.type
_entity_poly.pdbx_seq_one_letter_code
_entity_poly.pdbx_strand_id
1 'polypeptide(L)'
;MFVVNVSPFLLSATIKYHIEKYRKQYPAATEMLDTCLYVDDVISGAENISQALKLSKDADTIMKNASMTLRKWNSNNQTLRRTWKGEGLEIHPRHSEDRSQISLSKVLGIPWNVVHDYFTIDVKGLMELDTSKPITKRVVLQSAGKIYDPVGFLSP
;
A
#
# COMPACT_ATOMS: atom_id res chain seq x y z
N MET A 1 -14.01 -14.96 14.37
CA MET A 1 -12.72 -15.38 13.77
C MET A 1 -11.64 -14.62 14.51
N PHE A 2 -10.86 -15.31 15.33
CA PHE A 2 -9.88 -14.68 16.21
C PHE A 2 -8.75 -14.07 15.38
N VAL A 3 -8.58 -12.76 15.49
CA VAL A 3 -7.32 -12.09 15.15
C VAL A 3 -6.34 -12.55 16.22
N VAL A 4 -5.66 -13.66 15.98
CA VAL A 4 -4.39 -13.92 16.65
C VAL A 4 -3.50 -12.78 16.21
N ASN A 5 -3.16 -11.87 17.12
CA ASN A 5 -2.10 -10.89 16.91
C ASN A 5 -0.79 -11.66 16.77
N VAL A 6 -0.56 -12.27 15.59
CA VAL A 6 0.79 -12.66 15.19
C VAL A 6 1.60 -11.39 15.19
N SER A 7 2.64 -11.36 16.04
CA SER A 7 3.56 -10.22 16.08
C SER A 7 3.99 -9.88 14.65
N PRO A 8 4.00 -8.60 14.23
CA PRO A 8 4.50 -8.18 12.93
C PRO A 8 5.88 -8.79 12.61
N PHE A 9 6.67 -9.06 13.66
CA PHE A 9 7.91 -9.80 13.58
C PHE A 9 7.76 -11.23 13.03
N LEU A 10 6.83 -12.02 13.57
CA LEU A 10 6.61 -13.41 13.12
C LEU A 10 6.06 -13.44 11.70
N LEU A 11 5.16 -12.51 11.35
CA LEU A 11 4.65 -12.38 9.99
C LEU A 11 5.78 -12.04 9.02
N SER A 12 6.58 -11.01 9.33
CA SER A 12 7.73 -10.61 8.51
C SER A 12 8.74 -11.75 8.35
N ALA A 13 9.11 -12.44 9.43
CA ALA A 13 10.02 -13.59 9.37
C ALA A 13 9.46 -14.74 8.52
N THR A 14 8.16 -15.01 8.62
CA THR A 14 7.48 -16.05 7.81
C THR A 14 7.50 -15.69 6.33
N ILE A 15 7.19 -14.44 5.99
CA ILE A 15 7.22 -13.96 4.61
C ILE A 15 8.64 -14.03 4.06
N LYS A 16 9.65 -13.57 4.80
CA LYS A 16 11.07 -13.65 4.40
C LYS A 16 11.52 -15.08 4.14
N TYR A 17 11.16 -16.01 5.02
CA TYR A 17 11.47 -17.42 4.81
C TYR A 17 10.77 -18.00 3.57
N HIS A 18 9.53 -17.56 3.31
CA HIS A 18 8.77 -18.01 2.14
C HIS A 18 9.37 -17.49 0.83
N ILE A 19 9.64 -16.18 0.73
CA ILE A 19 10.17 -15.58 -0.51
C ILE A 19 11.56 -16.11 -0.87
N GLU A 20 12.40 -16.46 0.11
CA GLU A 20 13.76 -16.98 -0.15
C GLU A 20 13.75 -18.27 -0.99
N LYS A 21 12.69 -19.09 -0.88
CA LYS A 21 12.53 -20.30 -1.71
C LYS A 21 12.40 -20.00 -3.20
N TYR A 22 11.90 -18.82 -3.54
CA TYR A 22 11.64 -18.38 -4.90
C TYR A 22 12.76 -17.52 -5.49
N ARG A 23 13.80 -17.22 -4.72
CA ARG A 23 14.88 -16.29 -5.10
C ARG A 23 15.59 -16.66 -6.40
N LYS A 24 15.72 -17.96 -6.70
CA LYS A 24 16.31 -18.45 -7.95
C LYS A 24 15.36 -18.34 -9.15
N GLN A 25 14.05 -18.47 -8.93
CA GLN A 25 13.05 -18.51 -10.00
C GLN A 25 12.55 -17.11 -10.35
N TYR A 26 12.38 -16.25 -9.34
CA TYR A 26 11.79 -14.91 -9.46
C TYR A 26 12.63 -13.86 -8.72
N PRO A 27 13.93 -13.69 -9.06
CA PRO A 27 14.86 -12.85 -8.29
C PRO A 27 14.35 -11.42 -8.08
N ALA A 28 13.85 -10.77 -9.14
CA ALA A 28 13.35 -9.40 -9.06
C ALA A 28 12.09 -9.25 -8.21
N ALA A 29 11.17 -10.22 -8.25
CA ALA A 29 9.96 -10.19 -7.43
C ALA A 29 10.26 -10.49 -5.96
N THR A 30 11.20 -11.39 -5.67
CA THR A 30 11.64 -11.66 -4.30
C THR A 30 12.38 -10.49 -3.68
N GLU A 31 13.22 -9.80 -4.45
CA GLU A 31 13.89 -8.58 -4.00
C GLU A 31 12.87 -7.49 -3.69
N MET A 32 11.95 -7.24 -4.61
CA MET A 32 10.84 -6.30 -4.40
C MET A 32 10.03 -6.66 -3.14
N LEU A 33 9.65 -7.92 -2.94
CA LEU A 33 8.88 -8.33 -1.76
C LEU A 33 9.66 -8.18 -0.45
N ASP A 34 10.99 -8.34 -0.46
CA ASP A 34 11.81 -8.16 0.76
C ASP A 34 12.02 -6.67 1.11
N THR A 35 12.13 -5.80 0.10
CA THR A 35 12.43 -4.37 0.31
C THR A 35 11.20 -3.47 0.37
N CYS A 36 10.13 -3.82 -0.35
CA CYS A 36 8.98 -2.96 -0.59
C CYS A 36 7.71 -3.37 0.17
N LEU A 37 7.76 -4.46 0.94
CA LEU A 37 6.65 -4.88 1.78
C LEU A 37 6.72 -4.16 3.14
N TYR A 38 5.71 -3.34 3.42
CA TYR A 38 5.53 -2.67 4.69
C TYR A 38 4.24 -3.17 5.36
N VAL A 39 4.39 -4.00 6.40
CA VAL A 39 3.29 -4.65 7.14
C VAL A 39 2.36 -5.40 6.18
N ASP A 40 1.28 -4.76 5.71
CA ASP A 40 0.26 -5.33 4.83
C ASP A 40 0.32 -4.76 3.39
N ASP A 41 1.08 -3.70 3.13
CA ASP A 41 1.13 -3.00 1.85
C ASP A 41 2.44 -3.29 1.09
N VAL A 42 2.35 -3.62 -0.20
CA VAL A 42 3.50 -3.70 -1.11
C VAL A 42 3.50 -2.44 -1.99
N ILE A 43 4.58 -1.66 -1.93
CA ILE A 43 4.69 -0.39 -2.66
C ILE A 43 5.97 -0.39 -3.48
N SER A 44 5.83 -0.55 -4.79
CA SER A 44 6.96 -0.64 -5.71
C SER A 44 6.71 0.13 -6.99
N GLY A 45 7.81 0.49 -7.66
CA GLY A 45 7.83 1.11 -8.98
C GLY A 45 8.56 0.24 -10.00
N ALA A 46 8.35 0.53 -11.28
CA ALA A 46 9.09 -0.08 -12.38
C ALA A 46 9.24 0.90 -13.54
N GLU A 47 10.26 0.72 -14.37
CA GLU A 47 10.59 1.64 -15.47
C GLU A 47 9.61 1.53 -16.64
N ASN A 48 8.94 0.39 -16.81
CA ASN A 48 8.00 0.16 -17.89
C ASN A 48 6.84 -0.78 -17.49
N ILE A 49 5.75 -0.71 -18.26
CA ILE A 49 4.50 -1.45 -18.02
C ILE A 49 4.74 -2.97 -18.05
N SER A 50 5.59 -3.45 -18.97
CA SER A 50 5.87 -4.89 -19.11
C SER A 50 6.58 -5.44 -17.87
N GLN A 51 7.61 -4.75 -17.38
CA GLN A 51 8.28 -5.09 -16.13
C GLN A 51 7.32 -5.01 -14.93
N ALA A 52 6.52 -3.94 -14.82
CA ALA A 52 5.54 -3.80 -13.75
C ALA A 52 4.53 -4.95 -13.72
N LEU A 53 4.02 -5.33 -14.90
CA LEU A 53 3.10 -6.45 -15.04
C LEU A 53 3.76 -7.76 -14.62
N LYS A 54 4.97 -8.04 -15.13
CA LYS A 54 5.71 -9.25 -14.77
C LYS A 54 5.95 -9.32 -13.26
N LEU A 55 6.45 -8.24 -12.66
CA LEU A 55 6.70 -8.15 -11.21
C LEU A 55 5.42 -8.39 -10.41
N SER A 56 4.30 -7.76 -10.78
CA SER A 56 3.03 -7.94 -10.09
C SER A 56 2.51 -9.38 -10.15
N LYS A 57 2.65 -10.07 -11.29
CA LYS A 57 2.24 -11.47 -11.46
C LYS A 57 3.14 -12.43 -10.70
N ASP A 58 4.45 -12.23 -10.79
CA ASP A 58 5.42 -13.05 -10.09
C ASP A 58 5.23 -12.90 -8.57
N ALA A 59 5.03 -11.67 -8.08
CA ALA A 59 4.73 -11.40 -6.68
C ALA A 59 3.40 -12.01 -6.22
N ASP A 60 2.32 -11.87 -7.00
CA ASP A 60 1.03 -12.50 -6.68
C ASP A 60 1.16 -14.02 -6.63
N THR A 61 1.89 -14.62 -7.58
CA THR A 61 2.14 -16.06 -7.61
C THR A 61 2.89 -16.54 -6.36
N ILE A 62 3.98 -15.86 -5.99
CA ILE A 62 4.76 -16.18 -4.79
C ILE A 62 3.87 -16.11 -3.56
N MET A 63 3.15 -15.00 -3.37
CA MET A 63 2.36 -14.76 -2.17
C MET A 63 1.11 -15.65 -2.10
N LYS A 64 0.48 -15.96 -3.24
CA LYS A 64 -0.64 -16.90 -3.34
C LYS A 64 -0.24 -18.32 -2.93
N ASN A 65 1.00 -18.75 -3.20
CA ASN A 65 1.52 -20.04 -2.73
C ASN A 65 1.66 -20.11 -1.19
N ALA A 66 1.75 -18.95 -0.51
CA ALA A 66 1.66 -18.86 0.95
C ALA A 66 0.23 -18.67 1.47
N SER A 67 -0.80 -18.76 0.62
CA SER A 67 -2.18 -18.36 0.92
C SER A 67 -2.33 -16.87 1.31
N MET A 68 -1.41 -16.02 0.88
CA MET A 68 -1.36 -14.58 1.16
C MET A 68 -1.61 -13.75 -0.12
N THR A 69 -2.71 -14.00 -0.83
CA THR A 69 -3.00 -13.33 -2.11
C THR A 69 -2.93 -11.80 -2.02
N LEU A 70 -2.19 -11.18 -2.95
CA LEU A 70 -2.08 -9.73 -3.06
C LEU A 70 -3.34 -9.17 -3.70
N ARG A 71 -3.89 -8.11 -3.11
CA ARG A 71 -5.20 -7.57 -3.47
C ARG A 71 -5.15 -6.06 -3.62
N LYS A 72 -6.20 -5.51 -4.24
CA LYS A 72 -6.40 -4.07 -4.42
C LYS A 72 -5.25 -3.39 -5.18
N TRP A 73 -4.75 -4.03 -6.23
CA TRP A 73 -3.69 -3.49 -7.09
C TRP A 73 -4.07 -2.11 -7.64
N ASN A 74 -3.10 -1.20 -7.61
CA ASN A 74 -3.27 0.19 -8.03
C ASN A 74 -1.96 0.77 -8.57
N SER A 75 -2.03 1.71 -9.52
CA SER A 75 -0.88 2.31 -10.18
C SER A 75 -1.31 3.63 -10.80
N ASN A 76 -0.39 4.60 -10.96
CA ASN A 76 -0.62 5.83 -11.72
C ASN A 76 -0.93 5.58 -13.20
N ASN A 77 -0.44 4.47 -13.77
CA ASN A 77 -0.59 4.16 -15.19
C ASN A 77 -1.92 3.45 -15.52
N GLN A 78 -2.77 4.09 -16.33
CA GLN A 78 -4.09 3.54 -16.71
C GLN A 78 -3.98 2.25 -17.55
N THR A 79 -2.99 2.16 -18.43
CA THR A 79 -2.77 0.97 -19.26
C THR A 79 -2.43 -0.23 -18.38
N LEU A 80 -1.53 -0.06 -17.41
CA LEU A 80 -1.19 -1.13 -16.47
C LEU A 80 -2.42 -1.61 -15.66
N ARG A 81 -3.26 -0.69 -15.18
CA ARG A 81 -4.50 -1.05 -14.47
C ARG A 81 -5.45 -1.89 -15.33
N ARG A 82 -5.59 -1.54 -16.61
CA ARG A 82 -6.41 -2.32 -17.57
C ARG A 82 -5.82 -3.69 -17.82
N THR A 83 -4.50 -3.78 -17.96
CA THR A 83 -3.80 -5.06 -18.15
C THR A 83 -3.95 -5.97 -16.93
N TRP A 84 -3.81 -5.45 -15.71
CA TRP A 84 -4.06 -6.21 -14.48
C TRP A 84 -5.47 -6.80 -14.42
N LYS A 85 -6.48 -6.01 -14.79
CA LYS A 85 -7.87 -6.49 -14.86
C LYS A 85 -8.04 -7.62 -15.88
N GLY A 86 -7.41 -7.51 -17.06
CA GLY A 86 -7.44 -8.55 -18.09
C GLY A 86 -6.75 -9.84 -17.67
N GLU A 87 -5.75 -9.73 -16.79
CA GLU A 87 -4.96 -10.84 -16.26
C GLU A 87 -5.53 -11.45 -14.98
N GLY A 88 -6.70 -10.97 -14.53
CA GLY A 88 -7.40 -11.52 -13.37
C GLY A 88 -6.87 -11.08 -12.00
N LEU A 89 -6.01 -10.05 -11.95
CA LEU A 89 -5.56 -9.46 -10.68
C LEU A 89 -6.65 -8.61 -10.06
N GLU A 90 -6.82 -8.72 -8.73
CA GLU A 90 -7.83 -7.95 -8.00
C GLU A 90 -7.42 -6.47 -7.90
N ILE A 91 -8.01 -5.64 -8.77
CA ILE A 91 -7.77 -4.19 -8.80
C ILE A 91 -8.60 -3.45 -7.75
N HIS A 92 -8.10 -2.30 -7.27
CA HIS A 92 -8.81 -1.49 -6.28
C HIS A 92 -10.21 -1.04 -6.80
N PRO A 93 -11.32 -1.33 -6.08
CA PRO A 93 -12.69 -1.21 -6.60
C PRO A 93 -13.18 0.23 -6.88
N ARG A 94 -12.45 1.23 -6.40
CA ARG A 94 -12.85 2.66 -6.48
C ARG A 94 -12.42 3.39 -7.76
N HIS A 95 -11.89 2.70 -8.76
CA HIS A 95 -11.64 3.29 -10.08
C HIS A 95 -12.84 3.02 -11.00
N SER A 96 -13.97 3.70 -10.74
CA SER A 96 -14.93 3.96 -11.82
C SER A 96 -14.24 4.83 -12.87
N GLU A 97 -14.58 4.68 -14.15
CA GLU A 97 -14.01 5.48 -15.24
C GLU A 97 -14.39 6.98 -15.17
N ASP A 98 -15.11 7.36 -14.12
CA ASP A 98 -15.57 8.69 -13.84
C ASP A 98 -14.44 9.52 -13.20
N ARG A 99 -13.77 10.32 -14.03
CA ARG A 99 -12.68 11.23 -13.65
C ARG A 99 -13.07 12.26 -12.57
N SER A 100 -14.37 12.42 -12.29
CA SER A 100 -14.88 13.35 -11.27
C SER A 100 -14.69 12.84 -9.83
N GLN A 101 -14.54 11.51 -9.65
CA GLN A 101 -14.19 10.91 -8.37
C GLN A 101 -12.71 10.55 -8.38
N ILE A 102 -11.85 11.57 -8.16
CA ILE A 102 -10.42 11.36 -7.88
C ILE A 102 -10.35 10.42 -6.68
N SER A 103 -10.09 9.14 -6.95
CA SER A 103 -10.02 8.10 -5.94
C SER A 103 -8.76 8.34 -5.14
N LEU A 104 -8.89 9.11 -4.05
CA LEU A 104 -7.87 9.25 -3.01
C LEU A 104 -7.63 7.86 -2.41
N SER A 105 -6.78 7.10 -3.07
CA SER A 105 -6.31 5.80 -2.62
C SER A 105 -5.33 6.10 -1.50
N LYS A 106 -5.47 5.44 -0.35
CA LYS A 106 -4.52 5.63 0.74
C LYS A 106 -3.37 4.65 0.58
N VAL A 107 -2.15 5.14 0.74
CA VAL A 107 -0.94 4.34 0.80
C VAL A 107 -0.29 4.67 2.13
N LEU A 108 -0.10 3.68 3.01
CA LEU A 108 0.45 3.89 4.36
C LEU A 108 -0.32 4.92 5.20
N GLY A 109 -1.63 5.06 4.96
CA GLY A 109 -2.48 6.05 5.62
C GLY A 109 -2.49 7.44 4.98
N ILE A 110 -1.58 7.72 4.04
CA ILE A 110 -1.49 8.99 3.32
C ILE A 110 -2.33 8.93 2.04
N PRO A 111 -3.23 9.90 1.79
CA PRO A 111 -3.95 9.99 0.53
C PRO A 111 -2.99 10.21 -0.65
N TRP A 112 -3.14 9.40 -1.70
CA TRP A 112 -2.38 9.46 -2.94
C TRP A 112 -3.29 9.80 -4.12
N ASN A 113 -2.94 10.85 -4.85
CA ASN A 113 -3.55 11.18 -6.13
C ASN A 113 -2.88 10.35 -7.23
N VAL A 114 -3.50 9.23 -7.55
CA VAL A 114 -3.00 8.27 -8.54
C VAL A 114 -2.84 8.90 -9.94
N VAL A 115 -3.67 9.88 -10.30
CA VAL A 115 -3.66 10.46 -11.65
C VAL A 115 -2.47 11.40 -11.86
N HIS A 116 -2.16 12.20 -10.84
CA HIS A 116 -1.11 13.21 -10.92
C HIS A 116 0.16 12.82 -10.18
N ASP A 117 0.15 11.64 -9.55
CA ASP A 117 1.28 11.04 -8.83
C ASP A 117 1.87 11.91 -7.71
N TYR A 118 0.99 12.44 -6.85
CA TYR A 118 1.41 13.15 -5.64
C TYR A 118 0.62 12.69 -4.41
N PHE A 119 1.27 12.71 -3.26
CA PHE A 119 0.61 12.55 -1.97
C PHE A 119 -0.04 13.87 -1.55
N THR A 120 -1.19 13.79 -0.89
CA THR A 120 -1.89 14.96 -0.36
C THR A 120 -2.10 14.80 1.13
N ILE A 121 -1.97 15.91 1.85
CA ILE A 121 -2.23 15.98 3.29
C ILE A 121 -3.43 16.89 3.50
N ASP A 122 -4.41 16.38 4.24
CA ASP A 122 -5.58 17.18 4.61
C ASP A 122 -5.24 18.08 5.81
N VAL A 123 -4.83 19.30 5.51
CA VAL A 123 -4.52 20.32 6.50
C VAL A 123 -5.78 20.87 7.18
N LYS A 124 -6.96 20.77 6.55
CA LYS A 124 -8.19 21.30 7.14
C LYS A 124 -8.58 20.50 8.39
N GLY A 125 -8.53 19.17 8.30
CA GLY A 125 -8.75 18.28 9.44
C GLY A 125 -7.70 18.39 10.56
N LEU A 126 -6.53 18.99 10.28
CA LEU A 126 -5.50 19.30 11.28
C LEU A 126 -5.81 20.58 12.05
N MET A 127 -6.42 21.57 11.39
CA MET A 127 -6.78 22.86 11.99
C MET A 127 -8.11 22.82 12.75
N GLU A 128 -8.97 21.84 12.46
CA GLU A 128 -10.21 21.56 13.18
C GLU A 128 -9.95 20.82 14.51
N LEU A 129 -9.29 21.52 15.44
CA LEU A 129 -9.38 21.17 16.86
C LEU A 129 -10.69 21.75 17.38
N ASP A 130 -11.63 20.88 17.70
CA ASP A 130 -12.88 21.25 18.36
C ASP A 130 -12.57 21.80 19.77
N THR A 131 -12.36 23.11 19.86
CA THR A 131 -12.04 23.84 21.10
C THR A 131 -13.17 23.81 22.12
N SER A 132 -14.36 23.32 21.74
CA SER A 132 -15.48 23.13 22.65
C SER A 132 -15.33 21.89 23.54
N LYS A 133 -14.41 20.96 23.20
CA LYS A 133 -14.15 19.76 23.99
C LYS A 133 -13.01 19.97 24.98
N PRO A 134 -13.09 19.38 26.19
CA PRO A 134 -11.98 19.40 27.13
C PRO A 134 -10.75 18.72 26.53
N ILE A 135 -9.60 19.38 26.66
CA ILE A 135 -8.32 18.87 26.18
C ILE A 135 -7.96 17.65 27.03
N THR A 136 -7.93 16.47 26.41
CA THR A 136 -7.51 15.22 27.05
C THR A 136 -6.26 14.68 26.37
N LYS A 137 -5.51 13.82 27.07
CA LYS A 137 -4.37 13.09 26.49
C LYS A 137 -4.74 12.39 25.17
N ARG A 138 -5.97 11.88 25.06
CA ARG A 138 -6.51 11.26 23.83
C ARG A 138 -6.61 12.27 22.68
N VAL A 139 -7.14 13.47 22.93
CA VAL A 139 -7.27 14.52 21.89
C VAL A 139 -5.89 14.96 21.40
N VAL A 140 -4.93 15.17 22.31
CA VAL A 140 -3.57 15.56 21.95
C VAL A 140 -2.88 14.46 21.11
N LEU A 141 -2.96 13.19 21.53
CA LEU A 141 -2.37 12.08 20.78
C LEU A 141 -3.07 11.84 19.45
N GLN A 142 -4.38 12.02 19.37
CA GLN A 142 -5.12 11.92 18.10
C GLN A 142 -4.66 12.99 17.12
N SER A 143 -4.46 14.22 17.57
CA SER A 143 -3.99 15.31 16.71
C SER A 143 -2.53 15.14 16.30
N ALA A 144 -1.65 14.70 17.21
CA ALA A 144 -0.29 14.32 16.86
C ALA A 144 -0.25 13.18 15.84
N GLY A 145 -1.11 12.17 16.00
CA GLY A 145 -1.26 11.05 15.07
C GLY A 145 -1.76 11.44 13.67
N LYS A 146 -2.43 12.58 13.51
CA LYS A 146 -2.81 13.11 12.19
C LYS A 146 -1.62 13.67 11.40
N ILE A 147 -0.57 14.11 12.10
CA ILE A 147 0.68 14.65 11.51
C ILE A 147 1.75 13.55 11.45
N TYR A 148 1.56 12.46 12.20
CA TYR A 148 2.50 11.35 12.26
C TYR A 148 2.71 10.73 10.87
N ASP A 149 3.95 10.81 10.41
CA ASP A 149 4.37 10.28 9.13
C ASP A 149 5.41 9.17 9.34
N PRO A 150 5.00 7.90 9.22
CA PRO A 150 5.91 6.78 9.42
C PRO A 150 7.03 6.70 8.37
N VAL A 151 6.88 7.40 7.23
CA VAL A 151 7.85 7.38 6.11
C VAL A 151 8.75 8.63 6.10
N GLY A 152 8.36 9.67 6.84
CA GLY A 152 9.17 10.88 7.02
C GLY A 152 9.08 11.91 5.88
N PHE A 153 8.04 11.88 5.04
CA PHE A 153 7.73 12.98 4.10
C PHE A 153 7.40 14.31 4.80
N LEU A 154 6.86 14.26 6.02
CA LEU A 154 6.40 15.42 6.80
C LEU A 154 7.31 15.82 7.96
N SER A 155 8.31 15.00 8.28
CA SER A 155 9.34 15.35 9.27
C SER A 155 10.55 15.95 8.54
N PRO A 156 11.16 17.04 9.04
CA PRO A 156 12.51 17.40 8.66
C PRO A 156 13.52 16.30 8.99
#